data_AF-A0AAW0UMA5-F1
#
_entry.id   AF-A0AAW0UMA5-F1
#
_cell.length_a   1.000
_cell.length_b   1.000
_cell.length_c   1.000
_cell.angle_alpha   90.00
_cell.angle_beta   90.00
_cell.angle_gamma   90.00
#
_symmetry.space_group_name_H-M   'P 1'
#
loop_
_entity.id
_entity.type
_entity.pdbx_description
1 polymer ?
#
loop_
_entity_poly.entity_id
_entity_poly.type
_entity_poly.pdbx_seq_one_letter_code
_entity_poly.pdbx_strand_id
1 'polypeptide(L)'
;MLGTRGVVLRAGGRQFTRVLSGLNPSEGSPDQCCGLMVATRSLSSEAPPQGPRVPPASGATMPDPEASYPALEKLGLIAAEHVRIKDLAKVEELVNTIIGGGFSRLQLVVDFDFTLTRVHMGGQRCHCSWGIMDNSPDMPEYYREEANRLLAKYYPIEVDPKMTEEEKIPYMVEWYQQIHDLLVKCSIRQASIEGMVSASSARLRDGSEELCQKLHRAGVPVLVLSAGMGDVLEQVLRHFKVYTDNVKVVSNFFNYNEQVRNYAVFTVFCKDYYTT
;
A
#
# COMPACT_ATOMS: atom_id res chain seq x y z
N MET A 1 20.81 25.12 -10.81
CA MET A 1 20.93 24.14 -9.71
C MET A 1 19.54 23.65 -9.37
N LEU A 2 19.10 22.54 -9.98
CA LEU A 2 17.82 21.91 -9.69
C LEU A 2 18.03 21.00 -8.49
N GLY A 3 17.55 21.42 -7.32
CA GLY A 3 17.54 20.59 -6.13
C GLY A 3 16.57 19.42 -6.35
N THR A 4 17.10 18.23 -6.60
CA THR A 4 16.36 16.98 -6.55
C THR A 4 15.93 16.73 -5.11
N ARG A 5 14.71 17.13 -4.76
CA ARG A 5 14.03 16.64 -3.55
C ARG A 5 13.73 15.16 -3.80
N GLY A 6 14.50 14.29 -3.14
CA GLY A 6 14.23 12.85 -3.13
C GLY A 6 12.82 12.59 -2.64
N VAL A 7 12.07 11.79 -3.39
CA VAL A 7 10.77 11.28 -2.97
C VAL A 7 11.05 10.08 -2.05
N VAL A 8 10.74 10.22 -0.77
CA VAL A 8 10.78 9.09 0.18
C VAL A 8 9.53 8.24 -0.06
N LEU A 9 9.70 7.10 -0.73
CA LEU A 9 8.66 6.09 -0.82
C LEU A 9 8.60 5.35 0.52
N ARG A 10 7.51 5.55 1.27
CA ARG A 10 7.29 4.84 2.53
C ARG A 10 7.03 3.36 2.24
N ALA A 11 7.80 2.48 2.87
CA ALA A 11 7.61 1.02 2.84
C ALA A 11 6.42 0.53 3.69
N GLY A 12 5.37 1.36 3.87
CA GLY A 12 4.26 1.15 4.81
C GLY A 12 3.25 0.06 4.42
N GLY A 13 3.64 -0.93 3.62
CA GLY A 13 2.76 -1.99 3.10
C GLY A 13 2.66 -3.23 3.99
N ARG A 14 3.59 -3.45 4.94
CA ARG A 14 3.54 -4.60 5.86
C ARG A 14 2.62 -4.31 7.04
N GLN A 15 1.33 -4.24 6.79
CA GLN A 15 0.36 -4.43 7.87
C GLN A 15 -0.28 -5.79 7.70
N PHE A 16 0.30 -6.77 8.39
CA PHE A 16 -0.29 -8.09 8.57
C PHE A 16 -1.64 -7.91 9.24
N THR A 17 -2.70 -8.06 8.47
CA THR A 17 -4.04 -8.09 9.04
C THR A 17 -4.36 -9.56 9.13
N ARG A 18 -4.54 -10.04 10.38
CA ARG A 18 -5.04 -11.37 10.76
C ARG A 18 -4.00 -12.46 11.07
N VAL A 19 -3.16 -12.25 12.08
CA VAL A 19 -2.56 -13.37 12.86
C VAL A 19 -2.88 -13.27 14.37
N LEU A 20 -3.85 -12.44 14.76
CA LEU A 20 -4.28 -12.31 16.16
C LEU A 20 -5.66 -12.92 16.47
N SER A 21 -6.24 -13.71 15.56
CA SER A 21 -7.49 -14.44 15.83
C SER A 21 -7.45 -15.88 15.33
N GLY A 22 -6.50 -16.63 15.87
CA GLY A 22 -6.42 -18.09 15.73
C GLY A 22 -6.93 -18.80 16.98
N LEU A 23 -8.22 -18.67 17.29
CA LEU A 23 -8.97 -19.62 18.13
C LEU A 23 -10.33 -19.82 17.46
N ASN A 24 -10.57 -21.03 16.94
CA ASN A 24 -11.88 -21.47 16.49
C ASN A 24 -12.87 -21.49 17.66
N PRO A 25 -14.14 -21.11 17.44
CA PRO A 25 -15.25 -21.75 18.12
C PRO A 25 -16.05 -22.57 17.13
N SER A 26 -16.11 -23.87 17.40
CA SER A 26 -17.10 -24.81 16.87
C SER A 26 -18.53 -24.34 17.13
N GLU A 27 -19.40 -24.66 16.16
CA GLU A 27 -20.86 -24.85 16.19
C GLU A 27 -21.70 -24.28 17.35
N GLY A 28 -22.67 -23.43 17.00
CA GLY A 28 -23.85 -23.09 17.82
C GLY A 28 -24.58 -21.84 17.29
N SER A 29 -25.80 -22.01 16.76
CA SER A 29 -26.75 -20.94 16.43
C SER A 29 -27.77 -20.71 17.57
N PRO A 30 -28.75 -19.81 17.45
CA PRO A 30 -28.70 -18.35 17.34
C PRO A 30 -29.35 -17.67 18.59
N ASP A 31 -29.36 -16.34 18.62
CA ASP A 31 -30.04 -15.45 19.58
C ASP A 31 -29.53 -15.42 21.03
N GLN A 32 -28.88 -14.31 21.41
CA GLN A 32 -29.42 -13.45 22.47
C GLN A 32 -28.63 -12.14 22.64
N CYS A 33 -29.39 -11.06 22.62
CA CYS A 33 -29.05 -9.72 23.04
C CYS A 33 -28.90 -9.69 24.57
N CYS A 34 -27.73 -9.26 25.08
CA CYS A 34 -27.44 -8.71 26.42
C CYS A 34 -25.90 -8.56 26.48
N GLY A 35 -25.30 -7.39 26.69
CA GLY A 35 -25.58 -6.42 27.74
C GLY A 35 -24.35 -6.42 28.67
N LEU A 36 -23.43 -5.47 28.47
CA LEU A 36 -22.48 -5.08 29.52
C LEU A 36 -22.33 -3.56 29.51
N MET A 37 -23.17 -2.92 30.32
CA MET A 37 -23.01 -1.53 30.74
C MET A 37 -21.75 -1.41 31.60
N VAL A 38 -20.90 -0.43 31.31
CA VAL A 38 -19.96 0.13 32.28
C VAL A 38 -20.36 1.57 32.53
N ALA A 39 -20.54 1.87 33.82
CA ALA A 39 -21.18 3.05 34.36
C ALA A 39 -20.45 4.37 34.03
N THR A 40 -21.16 5.33 33.46
CA THR A 40 -20.77 6.75 33.47
C THR A 40 -21.36 7.41 34.71
N ARG A 41 -20.50 7.76 35.68
CA ARG A 41 -20.84 8.70 36.76
C ARG A 41 -21.02 10.09 36.16
N SER A 42 -22.13 10.74 36.47
CA SER A 42 -22.38 12.14 36.14
C SER A 42 -21.43 13.04 36.91
N LEU A 43 -20.65 13.86 36.20
CA LEU A 43 -20.05 15.06 36.75
C LEU A 43 -20.49 16.24 35.89
N SER A 44 -20.97 17.25 36.61
CA SER A 44 -21.56 18.51 36.20
C SER A 44 -20.65 19.37 35.32
N SER A 45 -21.30 20.20 34.51
CA SER A 45 -20.72 21.17 33.58
C SER A 45 -19.84 22.21 34.27
N GLU A 46 -18.57 22.31 33.87
CA GLU A 46 -17.81 23.56 33.86
C GLU A 46 -16.90 23.57 32.62
N ALA A 47 -16.89 24.69 31.89
CA ALA A 47 -16.08 24.87 30.70
C ALA A 47 -14.61 25.15 31.06
N PRO A 48 -13.62 24.62 30.31
CA PRO A 48 -12.22 24.90 30.58
C PRO A 48 -11.84 26.35 30.23
N PRO A 49 -10.88 26.96 30.94
CA PRO A 49 -10.47 28.34 30.72
C PRO A 49 -9.81 28.51 29.34
N GLN A 50 -10.21 29.54 28.60
CA GLN A 50 -9.64 29.88 27.30
C GLN A 50 -8.19 30.37 27.48
N GLY A 51 -7.23 29.58 27.01
CA GLY A 51 -5.85 30.04 26.81
C GLY A 51 -5.75 31.10 25.69
N PRO A 52 -4.60 31.76 25.54
CA PRO A 52 -4.44 32.86 24.59
C PRO A 52 -4.76 32.42 23.16
N ARG A 53 -5.63 33.17 22.47
CA ARG A 53 -5.92 32.95 21.04
C ARG A 53 -4.64 33.15 20.22
N VAL A 54 -4.13 32.06 19.65
CA VAL A 54 -3.16 32.13 18.56
C VAL A 54 -3.88 32.72 17.33
N PRO A 55 -3.35 33.78 16.69
CA PRO A 55 -3.97 34.33 15.48
C PRO A 55 -3.95 33.28 14.36
N PRO A 56 -4.98 33.21 13.50
CA PRO A 56 -5.00 32.28 12.39
C PRO A 56 -3.82 32.57 11.46
N ALA A 57 -3.13 31.51 11.04
CA ALA A 57 -2.11 31.59 10.01
C ALA A 57 -2.72 32.21 8.75
N SER A 58 -2.26 33.42 8.40
CA SER A 58 -2.61 34.08 7.16
C SER A 58 -2.02 33.28 5.99
N GLY A 59 -2.87 32.65 5.18
CA GLY A 59 -2.40 32.00 3.95
C GLY A 59 -3.23 30.87 3.37
N ALA A 60 -4.43 30.57 3.89
CA ALA A 60 -5.40 29.76 3.15
C ALA A 60 -6.40 30.71 2.48
N THR A 61 -6.13 31.08 1.23
CA THR A 61 -7.11 31.76 0.39
C THR A 61 -8.31 30.83 0.26
N MET A 62 -9.46 31.23 0.80
CA MET A 62 -10.72 30.56 0.49
C MET A 62 -10.90 30.60 -1.03
N PRO A 63 -11.26 29.48 -1.69
CA PRO A 63 -11.52 29.49 -3.12
C PRO A 63 -12.60 30.54 -3.42
N ASP A 64 -12.36 31.34 -4.45
CA ASP A 64 -13.30 32.34 -4.95
C ASP A 64 -14.65 31.66 -5.23
N PRO A 65 -15.76 32.14 -4.64
CA PRO A 65 -17.08 31.51 -4.82
C PRO A 65 -17.58 31.49 -6.28
N GLU A 66 -16.92 32.20 -7.20
CA GLU A 66 -17.20 32.15 -8.65
C GLU A 66 -16.25 31.25 -9.46
N ALA A 67 -15.24 30.63 -8.85
CA ALA A 67 -14.29 29.79 -9.58
C ALA A 67 -14.94 28.47 -10.05
N SER A 68 -15.05 28.29 -11.36
CA SER A 68 -15.49 27.04 -12.00
C SER A 68 -14.31 26.19 -12.45
N TYR A 69 -14.47 24.86 -12.37
CA TYR A 69 -13.45 23.87 -12.74
C TYR A 69 -14.07 22.82 -13.69
N PRO A 70 -14.28 23.17 -14.98
CA PRO A 70 -15.11 22.38 -15.88
C PRO A 70 -14.62 20.95 -16.10
N ALA A 71 -13.31 20.71 -16.14
CA ALA A 71 -12.78 19.37 -16.32
C ALA A 71 -13.02 18.51 -15.07
N LEU A 72 -12.77 19.06 -13.88
CA LEU A 72 -13.03 18.35 -12.62
C LEU A 72 -14.52 18.11 -12.38
N GLU A 73 -15.39 19.06 -12.75
CA GLU A 73 -16.85 18.91 -12.72
C GLU A 73 -17.31 17.80 -13.66
N LYS A 74 -16.84 17.79 -14.90
CA LYS A 74 -17.17 16.76 -15.90
C LYS A 74 -16.72 15.36 -15.47
N LEU A 75 -15.59 15.26 -14.77
CA LEU A 75 -15.09 14.00 -14.21
C LEU A 75 -15.80 13.59 -12.90
N GLY A 76 -16.70 14.43 -12.38
CA GLY A 76 -17.41 14.18 -11.13
C GLY A 76 -16.53 14.22 -9.88
N LEU A 77 -15.31 14.76 -9.98
CA LEU A 77 -14.33 14.73 -8.89
C LEU A 77 -14.69 15.69 -7.74
N ILE A 78 -15.37 16.79 -8.04
CA ILE A 78 -15.76 17.79 -7.03
C ILE A 78 -17.00 17.35 -6.26
N ALA A 79 -17.94 16.65 -6.91
CA ALA A 79 -19.18 16.20 -6.28
C ALA A 79 -19.00 14.94 -5.41
N ALA A 80 -17.88 14.22 -5.55
CA ALA A 80 -17.63 12.98 -4.84
C ALA A 80 -17.20 13.22 -3.38
N GLU A 81 -18.01 12.78 -2.42
CA GLU A 81 -17.76 12.98 -0.97
C GLU A 81 -16.43 12.41 -0.45
N HIS A 82 -15.91 11.39 -1.15
CA HIS A 82 -14.66 10.71 -0.81
C HIS A 82 -13.42 11.32 -1.48
N VAL A 83 -13.60 12.34 -2.33
CA VAL A 83 -12.51 13.05 -3.01
C VAL A 83 -12.17 14.31 -2.21
N ARG A 84 -10.88 14.50 -1.92
CA ARG A 84 -10.37 15.66 -1.18
C ARG A 84 -9.26 16.29 -2.00
N ILE A 85 -9.48 17.51 -2.51
CA ILE A 85 -8.53 18.26 -3.33
C ILE A 85 -8.13 19.53 -2.57
N LYS A 86 -6.83 19.72 -2.34
CA LYS A 86 -6.31 20.90 -1.62
C LYS A 86 -6.35 22.17 -2.47
N ASP A 87 -5.98 22.05 -3.73
CA ASP A 87 -5.87 23.16 -4.69
C ASP A 87 -6.61 22.78 -5.97
N LEU A 88 -7.86 23.22 -6.07
CA LEU A 88 -8.74 22.89 -7.21
C LEU A 88 -8.21 23.48 -8.51
N ALA A 89 -7.75 24.74 -8.49
CA ALA A 89 -7.21 25.43 -9.65
C ALA A 89 -5.99 24.70 -10.21
N LYS A 90 -5.06 24.29 -9.33
CA LYS A 90 -3.88 23.57 -9.78
C LYS A 90 -4.22 22.20 -10.37
N VAL A 91 -5.16 21.48 -9.77
CA VAL A 91 -5.55 20.15 -10.26
C VAL A 91 -6.32 20.26 -11.58
N GLU A 92 -7.20 21.26 -11.75
CA GLU A 92 -7.86 21.55 -13.04
C GLU A 92 -6.83 21.83 -14.15
N GLU A 93 -5.81 22.66 -13.88
CA GLU A 93 -4.72 22.92 -14.84
C GLU A 93 -3.97 21.64 -15.24
N LEU A 94 -3.64 20.78 -14.26
CA LEU A 94 -2.94 19.52 -14.50
C LEU A 94 -3.81 18.54 -15.31
N VAL A 95 -5.09 18.41 -14.98
CA VAL A 95 -6.03 17.54 -15.71
C VAL A 95 -6.19 18.01 -17.15
N ASN A 96 -6.36 19.32 -17.39
CA ASN A 96 -6.43 19.86 -18.74
C ASN A 96 -5.13 19.65 -19.53
N THR A 97 -3.97 19.74 -18.87
CA THR A 97 -2.68 19.42 -19.48
C THR A 97 -2.60 17.96 -19.92
N ILE A 98 -3.06 17.03 -19.09
CA ILE A 98 -3.11 15.59 -19.41
C ILE A 98 -4.09 15.35 -20.57
N ILE A 99 -5.28 15.94 -20.54
CA ILE A 99 -6.30 15.81 -21.60
C ILE A 99 -5.74 16.35 -22.93
N GLY A 100 -5.17 17.56 -22.92
CA GLY A 100 -4.62 18.19 -24.12
C GLY A 100 -3.38 17.49 -24.68
N GLY A 101 -2.61 16.82 -23.82
CA GLY A 101 -1.46 16.00 -24.24
C GLY A 101 -1.86 14.69 -24.91
N GLY A 102 -3.01 14.12 -24.53
CA GLY A 102 -3.49 12.83 -25.03
C GLY A 102 -2.59 11.65 -24.64
N PHE A 103 -2.90 10.47 -25.16
CA PHE A 103 -2.19 9.23 -24.80
C PHE A 103 -0.72 9.22 -25.23
N SER A 104 -0.36 9.90 -26.32
CA SER A 104 1.03 9.94 -26.83
C SER A 104 2.00 10.67 -25.90
N ARG A 105 1.50 11.45 -24.93
CA ARG A 105 2.29 12.19 -23.95
C ARG A 105 2.03 11.72 -22.52
N LEU A 106 1.32 10.61 -22.34
CA LEU A 106 0.98 10.04 -21.05
C LEU A 106 1.93 8.89 -20.70
N GLN A 107 2.33 8.82 -19.42
CA GLN A 107 2.89 7.63 -18.79
C GLN A 107 2.21 7.46 -17.43
N LEU A 108 2.03 6.22 -16.99
CA LEU A 108 1.53 5.91 -15.65
C LEU A 108 2.66 5.34 -14.81
N VAL A 109 2.98 6.00 -13.69
CA VAL A 109 3.82 5.42 -12.63
C VAL A 109 2.91 5.19 -11.43
N VAL A 110 2.80 3.96 -10.96
CA VAL A 110 1.81 3.56 -9.97
C VAL A 110 2.39 2.58 -8.97
N ASP A 111 2.06 2.75 -7.70
CA ASP A 111 2.33 1.75 -6.67
C ASP A 111 1.38 0.54 -6.81
N PHE A 112 1.68 -0.57 -6.16
CA PHE A 112 0.93 -1.82 -6.30
C PHE A 112 0.04 -2.13 -5.09
N ASP A 113 0.67 -2.40 -3.95
CA ASP A 113 -0.02 -2.86 -2.75
C ASP A 113 -0.88 -1.75 -2.17
N PHE A 114 -2.19 -2.00 -2.05
CA PHE A 114 -3.14 -0.99 -1.59
C PHE A 114 -3.20 0.28 -2.48
N THR A 115 -2.67 0.21 -3.70
CA THR A 115 -2.76 1.26 -4.74
C THR A 115 -3.49 0.74 -5.98
N LEU A 116 -2.93 -0.26 -6.67
CA LEU A 116 -3.64 -0.97 -7.72
C LEU A 116 -4.55 -2.06 -7.13
N THR A 117 -4.13 -2.64 -6.01
CA THR A 117 -4.89 -3.63 -5.24
C THR A 117 -5.76 -2.97 -4.16
N ARG A 118 -6.84 -3.65 -3.77
CA ARG A 118 -7.78 -3.21 -2.74
C ARG A 118 -7.15 -3.27 -1.35
N VAL A 119 -7.58 -2.35 -0.48
CA VAL A 119 -7.33 -2.45 0.96
C VAL A 119 -8.32 -3.43 1.60
N HIS A 120 -9.60 -3.34 1.27
CA HIS A 120 -10.67 -4.15 1.86
C HIS A 120 -11.62 -4.69 0.80
N MET A 121 -12.23 -5.85 1.11
CA MET A 121 -13.31 -6.47 0.34
C MET A 121 -14.24 -7.18 1.33
N GLY A 122 -15.55 -6.87 1.28
CA GLY A 122 -16.53 -7.44 2.21
C GLY A 122 -16.23 -7.17 3.69
N GLY A 123 -15.68 -6.00 4.02
CA GLY A 123 -15.27 -5.65 5.39
C GLY A 123 -13.99 -6.34 5.89
N GLN A 124 -13.43 -7.27 5.12
CA GLN A 124 -12.16 -7.92 5.44
C GLN A 124 -11.00 -7.26 4.68
N ARG A 125 -9.84 -7.19 5.30
CA ARG A 125 -8.64 -6.66 4.65
C ARG A 125 -8.09 -7.66 3.64
N CYS A 126 -7.76 -7.17 2.46
CA CYS A 126 -7.12 -7.94 1.40
C CYS A 126 -5.62 -8.11 1.69
N HIS A 127 -5.04 -9.19 1.18
CA HIS A 127 -3.60 -9.40 1.25
C HIS A 127 -2.85 -8.43 0.31
N CYS A 128 -1.79 -7.80 0.82
CA CYS A 128 -0.71 -7.25 -0.01
C CYS A 128 0.21 -8.37 -0.50
N SER A 129 1.15 -8.07 -1.40
CA SER A 129 2.10 -9.02 -1.99
C SER A 129 2.89 -9.82 -0.93
N TRP A 130 3.35 -9.15 0.13
CA TRP A 130 3.94 -9.81 1.30
C TRP A 130 2.94 -10.72 2.01
N GLY A 131 1.75 -10.18 2.31
CA GLY A 131 0.66 -10.91 2.97
C GLY A 131 0.20 -12.16 2.22
N ILE A 132 0.32 -12.21 0.89
CA ILE A 132 0.03 -13.41 0.10
C ILE A 132 0.99 -14.54 0.48
N MET A 133 2.29 -14.25 0.59
CA MET A 133 3.25 -15.26 1.03
C MET A 133 3.05 -15.58 2.51
N ASP A 134 2.93 -14.55 3.35
CA ASP A 134 2.88 -14.70 4.80
C ASP A 134 1.74 -15.59 5.29
N ASN A 135 0.60 -15.54 4.58
CA ASN A 135 -0.60 -16.31 4.91
C ASN A 135 -0.76 -17.55 4.03
N SER A 136 0.23 -17.87 3.19
CA SER A 136 0.17 -19.05 2.35
C SER A 136 0.34 -20.33 3.17
N PRO A 137 -0.49 -21.36 2.94
CA PRO A 137 -0.28 -22.69 3.55
C PRO A 137 1.01 -23.36 3.06
N ASP A 138 1.56 -22.92 1.92
CA ASP A 138 2.82 -23.43 1.37
C ASP A 138 4.06 -22.89 2.11
N MET A 139 3.89 -21.89 2.99
CA MET A 139 4.97 -21.41 3.84
C MET A 139 5.17 -22.30 5.06
N PRO A 140 6.44 -22.66 5.40
CA PRO A 140 6.73 -23.43 6.60
C PRO A 140 6.16 -22.79 7.87
N GLU A 141 5.74 -23.59 8.84
CA GLU A 141 5.14 -23.08 10.08
C GLU A 141 6.07 -22.12 10.84
N TYR A 142 7.37 -22.46 10.92
CA TYR A 142 8.39 -21.62 11.58
C TYR A 142 8.52 -20.22 10.96
N TYR A 143 8.18 -20.07 9.67
CA TYR A 143 8.25 -18.77 9.00
C TYR A 143 7.30 -17.78 9.66
N ARG A 144 6.06 -18.21 9.94
CA ARG A 144 5.03 -17.34 10.50
C ARG A 144 5.41 -16.86 11.89
N GLU A 145 5.94 -17.76 12.72
CA GLU A 145 6.40 -17.42 14.06
C GLU A 145 7.52 -16.37 14.04
N GLU A 146 8.54 -16.60 13.22
CA GLU A 146 9.70 -15.71 13.15
C GLU A 146 9.38 -14.38 12.45
N ALA A 147 8.56 -14.39 11.38
CA ALA A 147 8.09 -13.18 10.72
C ALA A 147 7.27 -12.31 11.67
N ASN A 148 6.39 -12.92 12.50
CA ASN A 148 5.63 -12.19 13.52
C ASN A 148 6.54 -11.62 14.61
N ARG A 149 7.58 -12.35 15.03
CA ARG A 149 8.57 -11.87 16.00
C ARG A 149 9.30 -10.63 15.48
N LEU A 150 9.74 -10.67 14.21
CA LEU A 150 10.38 -9.53 13.56
C LEU A 150 9.41 -8.34 13.43
N LEU A 151 8.17 -8.59 13.01
CA LEU A 151 7.14 -7.56 12.92
C LEU A 151 6.90 -6.87 14.26
N ALA A 152 6.75 -7.64 15.35
CA ALA A 152 6.52 -7.11 16.68
C ALA A 152 7.68 -6.22 17.17
N LYS A 153 8.92 -6.49 16.74
CA LYS A 153 10.10 -5.67 17.04
C LYS A 153 10.14 -4.39 16.22
N TYR A 154 9.95 -4.47 14.91
CA TYR A 154 10.28 -3.38 13.98
C TYR A 154 9.10 -2.49 13.59
N TYR A 155 7.88 -3.01 13.55
CA TYR A 155 6.72 -2.21 13.18
C TYR A 155 6.47 -1.02 14.10
N PRO A 156 6.59 -1.14 15.45
CA PRO A 156 6.48 0.03 16.33
C PRO A 156 7.48 1.14 16.01
N ILE A 157 8.68 0.79 15.52
CA ILE A 157 9.74 1.73 15.12
C ILE A 157 9.36 2.41 13.80
N GLU A 158 8.88 1.64 12.82
CA GLU A 158 8.47 2.16 11.51
C GLU A 158 7.41 3.27 11.66
N VAL A 159 6.40 3.03 12.50
CA VAL A 159 5.27 3.94 12.67
C VAL A 159 5.46 4.99 13.76
N ASP A 160 6.59 4.99 14.48
CA ASP A 160 6.82 5.92 15.59
C ASP A 160 6.82 7.38 15.08
N PRO A 161 5.85 8.23 15.49
CA PRO A 161 5.83 9.62 15.05
C PRO A 161 6.94 10.48 15.68
N LYS A 162 7.64 9.98 16.70
CA LYS A 162 8.70 10.70 17.41
C LYS A 162 10.09 10.49 16.82
N MET A 163 10.28 9.46 16.01
CA MET A 163 11.55 9.18 15.33
C MET A 163 11.59 9.81 13.94
N THR A 164 12.73 10.36 13.57
CA THR A 164 12.97 10.86 12.21
C THR A 164 13.12 9.71 11.22
N GLU A 165 13.06 10.01 9.92
CA GLU A 165 13.27 8.99 8.88
C GLU A 165 14.71 8.45 8.94
N GLU A 166 15.69 9.32 9.18
CA GLU A 166 17.11 8.97 9.33
C GLU A 166 17.36 7.99 10.48
N GLU A 167 16.66 8.18 11.61
CA GLU A 167 16.75 7.30 12.77
C GLU A 167 16.12 5.92 12.51
N LYS A 168 15.09 5.86 11.67
CA LYS A 168 14.38 4.61 11.34
C LYS A 168 15.10 3.77 10.30
N ILE A 169 15.82 4.40 9.37
CA ILE A 169 16.46 3.71 8.23
C ILE A 169 17.31 2.51 8.68
N PRO A 170 18.22 2.61 9.66
CA PRO A 170 19.03 1.47 10.11
C PRO A 170 18.20 0.28 10.58
N TYR A 171 17.09 0.53 11.28
CA TYR A 171 16.18 -0.51 11.74
C TYR A 171 15.41 -1.16 10.59
N MET A 172 14.99 -0.38 9.59
CA MET A 172 14.34 -0.92 8.40
C MET A 172 15.31 -1.79 7.62
N VAL A 173 16.56 -1.38 7.45
CA VAL A 173 17.60 -2.20 6.81
C VAL A 173 17.82 -3.51 7.58
N GLU A 174 17.94 -3.45 8.91
CA GLU A 174 18.10 -4.64 9.76
C GLU A 174 16.89 -5.59 9.68
N TRP A 175 15.67 -5.05 9.66
CA TRP A 175 14.45 -5.82 9.51
C TRP A 175 14.40 -6.53 8.17
N TYR A 176 14.66 -5.80 7.08
CA TYR A 176 14.66 -6.34 5.72
C TYR A 176 15.74 -7.42 5.55
N GLN A 177 16.91 -7.28 6.18
CA GLN A 177 17.94 -8.32 6.15
C GLN A 177 17.47 -9.59 6.87
N GLN A 178 16.90 -9.48 8.07
CA GLN A 178 16.45 -10.66 8.83
C GLN A 178 15.29 -11.41 8.17
N ILE A 179 14.30 -10.67 7.64
CA ILE A 179 13.19 -11.31 6.95
C ILE A 179 13.65 -11.95 5.62
N HIS A 180 14.66 -11.36 4.98
CA HIS A 180 15.30 -11.94 3.80
C HIS A 180 16.00 -13.25 4.12
N ASP A 181 16.83 -13.29 5.16
CA ASP A 181 17.52 -14.50 5.61
C ASP A 181 16.51 -15.61 5.98
N LEU A 182 15.37 -15.22 6.55
CA LEU A 182 14.27 -16.15 6.85
C LEU A 182 13.63 -16.72 5.58
N LEU A 183 13.35 -15.88 4.58
CA LEU A 183 12.76 -16.32 3.31
C LEU A 183 13.68 -17.27 2.53
N VAL A 184 15.00 -17.03 2.55
CA VAL A 184 15.99 -17.93 1.94
C VAL A 184 15.89 -19.33 2.53
N LYS A 185 15.76 -19.45 3.85
CA LYS A 185 15.59 -20.75 4.54
C LYS A 185 14.31 -21.48 4.12
N CYS A 186 13.25 -20.75 3.76
CA CYS A 186 11.96 -21.33 3.36
C CYS A 186 12.01 -22.08 2.02
N SER A 187 13.04 -21.88 1.20
CA SER A 187 13.21 -22.58 -0.07
C SER A 187 11.99 -22.51 -0.99
N ILE A 188 11.39 -21.32 -1.09
CA ILE A 188 10.19 -21.06 -1.89
C ILE A 188 10.46 -21.41 -3.36
N ARG A 189 9.55 -22.18 -3.97
CA ARG A 189 9.63 -22.55 -5.38
C ARG A 189 8.85 -21.54 -6.20
N GLN A 190 9.36 -21.12 -7.35
CA GLN A 190 8.62 -20.22 -8.23
C GLN A 190 7.23 -20.79 -8.60
N ALA A 191 7.16 -22.12 -8.82
CA ALA A 191 5.92 -22.82 -9.13
C ALA A 191 4.86 -22.77 -8.01
N SER A 192 5.23 -22.56 -6.74
CA SER A 192 4.23 -22.43 -5.67
C SER A 192 3.54 -21.07 -5.68
N ILE A 193 4.15 -20.02 -6.23
CA ILE A 193 3.63 -18.64 -6.17
C ILE A 193 2.24 -18.53 -6.81
N GLU A 194 2.00 -19.24 -7.91
CA GLU A 194 0.68 -19.28 -8.55
C GLU A 194 -0.41 -19.81 -7.61
N GLY A 195 -0.11 -20.88 -6.87
CA GLY A 195 -0.99 -21.44 -5.85
C GLY A 195 -1.26 -20.44 -4.72
N MET A 196 -0.21 -19.80 -4.21
CA MET A 196 -0.33 -18.77 -3.15
C MET A 196 -1.24 -17.63 -3.57
N VAL A 197 -1.04 -17.09 -4.79
CA VAL A 197 -1.86 -15.99 -5.33
C VAL A 197 -3.30 -16.42 -5.50
N SER A 198 -3.55 -17.60 -6.06
CA SER A 198 -4.90 -18.12 -6.31
C SER A 198 -5.69 -18.37 -5.02
N ALA A 199 -5.02 -18.80 -3.96
CA ALA A 199 -5.62 -19.00 -2.64
C ALA A 199 -5.79 -17.69 -1.83
N SER A 200 -5.26 -16.57 -2.32
CA SER A 200 -5.22 -15.31 -1.56
C SER A 200 -6.49 -14.46 -1.71
N SER A 201 -6.65 -13.52 -0.78
CA SER A 201 -7.69 -12.49 -0.82
C SER A 201 -7.31 -11.26 -1.66
N ALA A 202 -6.16 -11.25 -2.33
CA ALA A 202 -5.71 -10.10 -3.13
C ALA A 202 -6.66 -9.85 -4.29
N ARG A 203 -7.08 -8.58 -4.49
CA ARG A 203 -8.01 -8.17 -5.53
C ARG A 203 -7.60 -6.81 -6.07
N LEU A 204 -7.80 -6.58 -7.37
CA LEU A 204 -7.64 -5.26 -7.96
C LEU A 204 -8.77 -4.31 -7.51
N ARG A 205 -8.49 -3.00 -7.52
CA ARG A 205 -9.53 -1.97 -7.29
C ARG A 205 -10.54 -1.95 -8.44
N ASP A 206 -11.71 -1.41 -8.13
CA ASP A 206 -12.75 -1.21 -9.15
C ASP A 206 -12.21 -0.35 -10.30
N GLY A 207 -12.47 -0.80 -11.53
CA GLY A 207 -12.01 -0.13 -12.75
C GLY A 207 -10.53 -0.36 -13.09
N SER A 208 -9.72 -1.03 -12.25
CA SER A 208 -8.30 -1.25 -12.56
C SER A 208 -8.08 -2.12 -13.80
N GLU A 209 -8.86 -3.18 -13.99
CA GLU A 209 -8.76 -4.01 -15.21
C GLU A 209 -9.09 -3.22 -16.47
N GLU A 210 -10.16 -2.42 -16.43
CA GLU A 210 -10.56 -1.56 -17.55
C GLU A 210 -9.50 -0.48 -17.84
N LEU A 211 -8.95 0.14 -16.79
CA LEU A 211 -7.86 1.11 -16.90
C LEU A 211 -6.65 0.49 -17.59
N CYS A 212 -6.17 -0.66 -17.11
CA CYS A 212 -5.04 -1.37 -17.69
C CYS A 212 -5.28 -1.73 -19.17
N GLN A 213 -6.48 -2.22 -19.50
CA GLN A 213 -6.84 -2.54 -20.89
C GLN A 213 -6.85 -1.29 -21.79
N LYS A 214 -7.39 -0.16 -21.31
CA LYS A 214 -7.38 1.11 -22.07
C LYS A 214 -5.96 1.62 -22.31
N LEU A 215 -5.11 1.60 -21.28
CA LEU A 215 -3.72 2.01 -21.39
C LEU A 215 -2.94 1.13 -22.36
N HIS A 216 -3.14 -0.19 -22.31
CA HIS A 216 -2.53 -1.14 -23.24
C HIS A 216 -2.96 -0.88 -24.69
N ARG A 217 -4.26 -0.73 -24.97
CA ARG A 217 -4.77 -0.41 -26.32
C ARG A 217 -4.23 0.91 -26.86
N ALA A 218 -4.00 1.88 -25.97
CA ALA A 218 -3.47 3.19 -26.32
C ALA A 218 -1.93 3.21 -26.39
N GLY A 219 -1.23 2.10 -26.10
CA GLY A 219 0.23 2.03 -26.07
C GLY A 219 0.87 2.89 -24.98
N VAL A 220 0.14 3.21 -23.90
CA VAL A 220 0.63 4.07 -22.82
C VAL A 220 1.59 3.26 -21.93
N PRO A 221 2.84 3.71 -21.73
CA PRO A 221 3.77 3.04 -20.82
C PRO A 221 3.27 3.05 -19.38
N VAL A 222 3.32 1.90 -18.71
CA VAL A 222 2.95 1.74 -17.30
C VAL A 222 4.15 1.19 -16.54
N LEU A 223 4.58 1.91 -15.50
CA LEU A 223 5.57 1.48 -14.53
C LEU A 223 4.88 1.19 -13.20
N VAL A 224 4.82 -0.09 -12.82
CA VAL A 224 4.46 -0.50 -11.47
C VAL A 224 5.72 -0.43 -10.61
N LEU A 225 5.72 0.50 -9.66
CA LEU A 225 6.86 0.80 -8.79
C LEU A 225 6.50 0.43 -7.36
N SER A 226 7.04 -0.67 -6.83
CA SER A 226 6.57 -1.21 -5.56
C SER A 226 7.68 -1.71 -4.64
N ALA A 227 7.56 -1.41 -3.35
CA ALA A 227 8.35 -2.03 -2.28
C ALA A 227 7.85 -3.44 -1.87
N GLY A 228 6.85 -3.97 -2.59
CA GLY A 228 6.30 -5.31 -2.40
C GLY A 228 7.22 -6.44 -2.88
N MET A 229 6.63 -7.62 -3.06
CA MET A 229 7.30 -8.82 -3.57
C MET A 229 7.08 -8.96 -5.08
N GLY A 230 8.14 -8.72 -5.86
CA GLY A 230 8.19 -8.71 -7.32
C GLY A 230 7.49 -9.89 -7.96
N ASP A 231 7.96 -11.10 -7.71
CA ASP A 231 7.41 -12.32 -8.32
C ASP A 231 5.92 -12.52 -8.00
N VAL A 232 5.52 -12.21 -6.77
CA VAL A 232 4.14 -12.34 -6.31
C VAL A 232 3.25 -11.31 -7.00
N LEU A 233 3.66 -10.05 -7.03
CA LEU A 233 2.87 -8.98 -7.64
C LEU A 233 2.73 -9.19 -9.15
N GLU A 234 3.79 -9.67 -9.79
CA GLU A 234 3.80 -10.07 -11.18
C GLU A 234 2.83 -11.23 -11.45
N GLN A 235 2.78 -12.21 -10.55
CA GLN A 235 1.82 -13.29 -10.64
C GLN A 235 0.38 -12.81 -10.39
N VAL A 236 0.17 -11.84 -9.51
CA VAL A 236 -1.14 -11.18 -9.32
C VAL A 236 -1.58 -10.47 -10.60
N LEU A 237 -0.70 -9.69 -11.24
CA LEU A 237 -1.01 -9.02 -12.51
C LEU A 237 -1.36 -10.02 -13.62
N ARG A 238 -0.67 -11.17 -13.68
CA ARG A 238 -0.98 -12.27 -14.61
C ARG A 238 -2.32 -12.94 -14.29
N HIS A 239 -2.59 -13.22 -13.01
CA HIS A 239 -3.84 -13.84 -12.56
C HIS A 239 -5.06 -13.00 -12.98
N PHE A 240 -4.98 -11.67 -12.84
CA PHE A 240 -6.02 -10.75 -13.30
C PHE A 240 -5.92 -10.35 -14.78
N LYS A 241 -5.01 -10.95 -15.55
CA LYS A 241 -4.83 -10.71 -16.99
C LYS A 241 -4.56 -9.24 -17.35
N VAL A 242 -3.86 -8.52 -16.47
CA VAL A 242 -3.46 -7.12 -16.65
C VAL A 242 -1.95 -6.95 -16.84
N TYR A 243 -1.18 -8.04 -16.86
CA TYR A 243 0.25 -7.99 -17.18
C TYR A 243 0.48 -8.03 -18.69
N THR A 244 0.44 -6.86 -19.32
CA THR A 244 0.61 -6.65 -20.76
C THR A 244 2.00 -6.10 -21.09
N ASP A 245 2.35 -6.03 -22.38
CA ASP A 245 3.69 -5.66 -22.85
C ASP A 245 4.11 -4.22 -22.53
N ASN A 246 3.14 -3.31 -22.40
CA ASN A 246 3.32 -1.92 -21.99
C ASN A 246 3.55 -1.76 -20.47
N VAL A 247 3.45 -2.83 -19.69
CA VAL A 247 3.68 -2.81 -18.23
C VAL A 247 5.11 -3.23 -17.92
N LYS A 248 5.80 -2.42 -17.10
CA LYS A 248 7.08 -2.73 -16.47
C LYS A 248 6.92 -2.74 -14.97
N VAL A 249 7.55 -3.69 -14.31
CA VAL A 249 7.55 -3.82 -12.85
C VAL A 249 8.95 -3.56 -12.34
N VAL A 250 9.07 -2.67 -11.35
CA VAL A 250 10.30 -2.51 -10.55
C VAL A 250 9.93 -2.73 -9.10
N SER A 251 10.49 -3.80 -8.52
CA SER A 251 10.17 -4.27 -7.17
C SER A 251 11.25 -5.24 -6.66
N ASN A 252 10.99 -5.90 -5.53
CA ASN A 252 11.93 -6.85 -4.93
C ASN A 252 11.70 -8.27 -5.47
N PHE A 253 12.57 -8.76 -6.35
CA PHE A 253 12.43 -10.08 -6.97
C PHE A 253 13.29 -11.15 -6.28
N PHE A 254 12.84 -12.41 -6.37
CA PHE A 254 13.64 -13.58 -6.04
C PHE A 254 14.74 -13.79 -7.08
N ASN A 255 15.88 -14.35 -6.68
CA ASN A 255 17.01 -14.67 -7.55
C ASN A 255 17.24 -16.19 -7.61
N TYR A 256 16.49 -16.87 -8.46
CA TYR A 256 16.57 -18.32 -8.58
C TYR A 256 17.92 -18.73 -9.19
N ASN A 257 18.73 -19.50 -8.46
CA ASN A 257 19.98 -20.09 -8.96
C ASN A 257 19.77 -21.59 -9.28
N GLU A 258 20.30 -22.06 -10.42
CA GLU A 258 20.13 -23.43 -10.91
C GLU A 258 20.94 -24.48 -10.13
N GLN A 259 22.02 -24.08 -9.42
CA GLN A 259 22.94 -25.05 -8.78
C GLN A 259 22.80 -25.17 -7.26
N VAL A 260 22.27 -24.15 -6.59
CA VAL A 260 22.13 -24.12 -5.13
C VAL A 260 20.73 -23.61 -4.83
N ARG A 261 19.95 -24.42 -4.11
CA ARG A 261 18.59 -24.10 -3.67
C ARG A 261 18.51 -22.65 -3.17
N ASN A 262 17.86 -21.82 -4.00
CA ASN A 262 17.15 -20.58 -3.69
C ASN A 262 17.92 -19.48 -2.95
N TYR A 263 18.20 -18.36 -3.63
CA TYR A 263 18.47 -17.08 -2.97
C TYR A 263 17.43 -16.06 -3.43
N ALA A 264 16.78 -15.32 -2.54
CA ALA A 264 16.24 -14.02 -2.98
C ALA A 264 17.44 -13.07 -3.07
N VAL A 265 17.57 -12.24 -4.10
CA VAL A 265 18.48 -11.09 -4.01
C VAL A 265 17.61 -9.86 -4.17
N PHE A 266 17.34 -9.22 -3.04
CA PHE A 266 16.60 -7.97 -2.99
C PHE A 266 17.44 -6.85 -3.62
N THR A 267 16.99 -6.27 -4.73
CA THR A 267 17.27 -4.86 -5.00
C THR A 267 16.32 -4.06 -4.13
N VAL A 268 16.66 -3.89 -2.85
CA VAL A 268 15.87 -3.02 -1.98
C VAL A 268 15.99 -1.61 -2.58
N PHE A 269 14.86 -0.95 -2.86
CA PHE A 269 14.80 0.50 -3.11
C PHE A 269 15.51 1.34 -2.03
N CYS A 270 15.91 0.73 -0.92
CA CYS A 270 16.62 1.34 0.18
C CYS A 270 18.16 1.19 0.10
N LYS A 271 18.74 0.32 -0.75
CA LYS A 271 20.22 0.14 -0.77
C LYS A 271 20.93 1.15 -1.68
N ASP A 272 20.32 1.49 -2.81
CA ASP A 272 20.98 2.31 -3.84
C ASP A 272 20.69 3.81 -3.73
N TYR A 273 19.90 4.25 -2.73
CA TYR A 273 19.64 5.68 -2.48
C TYR A 273 20.56 6.32 -1.43
N TYR A 274 21.33 5.54 -0.67
CA TYR A 274 22.14 6.04 0.46
C TYR A 274 23.65 5.83 0.31
N THR A 275 24.11 5.33 -0.83
CA THR A 275 25.54 5.24 -1.13
C THR A 275 25.89 6.16 -2.29
N THR A 276 26.17 7.41 -1.94
CA THR A 276 27.08 8.30 -2.71
C THR A 276 28.44 8.29 -2.06
#